data_AF-A0AAE3P5G6-F1
#
_entry.id   AF-A0AAE3P5G6-F1
#
_cell.length_a   1.000
_cell.length_b   1.000
_cell.length_c   1.000
_cell.angle_alpha   90.00
_cell.angle_beta   90.00
_cell.angle_gamma   90.00
#
_symmetry.space_group_name_H-M   'P 1'
#
loop_
_entity.id
_entity.type
_entity.pdbx_description
1 polymer ?
#
loop_
_entity_poly.entity_id
_entity_poly.type
_entity_poly.pdbx_seq_one_letter_code
_entity_poly.pdbx_strand_id
1 'polypeptide(L)'
;MSKIIYGINSVLEALKSHPELVEEIWLNKNTLSGRKYQIVEKAKKLGIPLKLVSKHRFNPPKISPQANTQGVVAYLSEFLYANLEDIVKNWENKKEIPLVLILDEVEDPQNVGSIIRSADAGGVHGIIIPKLRGCDINETVIKVSSGSAFNLPIVKINNIKHAISFFKEMGLCIIGLTHKANTSIYSLDLKQPVAIIVGNEGRGIRQTVLEKCDFLVKIPMKGKIESLNVSIAAAVTIFEILRQRYYV
;
A
#
# COMPACT_ATOMS: atom_id res chain seq x y z
N MET A 1 -2.26 -11.09 -18.80
CA MET A 1 -3.18 -9.96 -19.04
C MET A 1 -2.47 -8.70 -18.59
N SER A 2 -2.24 -7.73 -19.46
CA SER A 2 -1.61 -6.44 -19.10
C SER A 2 -2.49 -5.72 -18.07
N LYS A 3 -1.96 -5.44 -16.88
CA LYS A 3 -2.67 -4.66 -15.85
C LYS A 3 -2.62 -3.19 -16.27
N ILE A 4 -3.72 -2.46 -16.16
CA ILE A 4 -3.80 -1.09 -16.66
C ILE A 4 -3.79 -0.10 -15.50
N ILE A 5 -2.96 0.94 -15.60
CA ILE A 5 -2.99 2.06 -14.67
C ILE A 5 -3.28 3.35 -15.43
N TYR A 6 -3.89 4.30 -14.75
CA TYR A 6 -4.25 5.58 -15.34
C TYR A 6 -4.23 6.70 -14.32
N GLY A 7 -4.14 7.93 -14.83
CA GLY A 7 -3.88 9.11 -14.02
C GLY A 7 -2.40 9.45 -13.93
N ILE A 8 -2.12 10.74 -13.77
CA ILE A 8 -0.77 11.32 -13.91
C ILE A 8 0.17 10.79 -12.83
N ASN A 9 -0.29 10.74 -11.57
CA ASN A 9 0.54 10.30 -10.43
C ASN A 9 0.92 8.82 -10.54
N SER A 10 -0.07 7.95 -10.78
CA SER A 10 0.14 6.50 -10.88
C SER A 10 1.17 6.16 -11.97
N VAL A 11 1.06 6.80 -13.14
CA VAL A 11 1.99 6.57 -14.25
C VAL A 11 3.38 7.13 -13.95
N LEU A 12 3.48 8.32 -13.33
CA LEU A 12 4.77 8.90 -12.96
C LEU A 12 5.50 8.06 -11.90
N GLU A 13 4.77 7.53 -10.92
CA GLU A 13 5.38 6.70 -9.87
C GLU A 13 5.83 5.36 -10.43
N ALA A 14 5.02 4.71 -11.27
CA ALA A 14 5.44 3.51 -12.00
C ALA A 14 6.72 3.74 -12.81
N LEU A 15 6.78 4.84 -13.58
CA LEU A 15 7.97 5.22 -14.36
C LEU A 15 9.21 5.57 -13.50
N LYS A 16 9.03 5.88 -12.22
CA LYS A 16 10.10 6.25 -11.31
C LYS A 16 10.63 5.03 -10.55
N SER A 17 9.73 4.21 -10.02
CA SER A 17 10.06 3.13 -9.10
C SER A 17 10.25 1.80 -9.83
N HIS A 18 9.46 1.54 -10.87
CA HIS A 18 9.43 0.27 -11.61
C HIS A 18 9.24 0.46 -13.12
N PRO A 19 10.14 1.18 -13.82
CA PRO A 19 10.02 1.44 -15.25
C PRO A 19 9.98 0.16 -16.10
N GLU A 20 10.60 -0.92 -15.64
CA GLU A 20 10.61 -2.24 -16.27
C GLU A 20 9.22 -2.89 -16.36
N LEU A 21 8.26 -2.45 -15.55
CA LEU A 21 6.89 -2.95 -15.61
C LEU A 21 6.07 -2.27 -16.69
N VAL A 22 6.49 -1.12 -17.21
CA VAL A 22 5.68 -0.30 -18.11
C VAL A 22 5.93 -0.73 -19.57
N GLU A 23 4.95 -1.43 -20.15
CA GLU A 23 5.04 -1.96 -21.51
C GLU A 23 4.72 -0.89 -22.57
N GLU A 24 3.72 -0.04 -22.31
CA GLU A 24 3.27 1.01 -23.24
C GLU A 24 2.51 2.12 -22.52
N ILE A 25 2.67 3.37 -22.98
CA ILE A 25 1.94 4.53 -22.46
C ILE A 25 1.10 5.18 -23.56
N TRP A 26 -0.16 5.46 -23.27
CA TRP A 26 -1.05 6.26 -24.09
C TRP A 26 -1.28 7.61 -23.43
N LEU A 27 -1.05 8.69 -24.18
CA LEU A 27 -1.19 10.05 -23.67
C LEU A 27 -1.98 10.93 -24.64
N ASN A 28 -2.95 11.66 -24.11
CA ASN A 28 -3.75 12.61 -24.88
C ASN A 28 -2.95 13.89 -25.18
N LYS A 29 -2.51 14.03 -26.44
CA LYS A 29 -1.64 15.12 -26.90
C LYS A 29 -2.24 16.50 -26.70
N ASN A 30 -3.58 16.63 -26.73
CA ASN A 30 -4.27 17.91 -26.57
C ASN A 30 -4.22 18.44 -25.13
N THR A 31 -3.80 17.61 -24.18
CA THR A 31 -3.75 17.96 -22.75
C THR A 31 -2.32 18.01 -22.22
N LEU A 32 -1.32 17.95 -23.10
CA LEU A 32 0.11 18.00 -22.76
C LEU A 32 0.44 19.33 -22.08
N SER A 33 0.62 19.27 -20.77
CA SER A 33 0.99 20.41 -19.93
C SER A 33 1.60 19.90 -18.62
N GLY A 34 2.47 20.71 -18.01
CA GLY A 34 3.07 20.46 -16.70
C GLY A 34 3.60 19.03 -16.52
N ARG A 35 3.08 18.32 -15.52
CA ARG A 35 3.52 16.96 -15.15
C ARG A 35 3.36 15.90 -16.25
N LYS A 36 2.51 16.13 -17.27
CA LYS A 36 2.43 15.20 -18.41
C LYS A 36 3.65 15.27 -19.32
N TYR A 37 4.36 16.41 -19.39
CA TYR A 37 5.64 16.48 -20.10
C TYR A 37 6.69 15.59 -19.44
N GLN A 38 6.71 15.53 -18.11
CA GLN A 38 7.61 14.64 -17.37
C GLN A 38 7.41 13.16 -17.75
N ILE A 39 6.16 12.75 -18.02
CA ILE A 39 5.84 11.40 -18.51
C ILE A 39 6.46 11.18 -19.90
N VAL A 40 6.31 12.14 -20.81
CA VAL A 40 6.90 12.06 -22.16
C VAL A 40 8.41 11.95 -22.10
N GLU A 41 9.06 12.80 -21.29
CA GLU A 41 10.52 12.81 -21.12
C GLU A 41 11.04 11.50 -20.52
N LYS A 42 10.40 11.01 -19.45
CA LYS A 42 10.75 9.73 -18.82
C LYS A 42 10.56 8.57 -19.79
N ALA A 43 9.41 8.49 -20.46
CA ALA A 43 9.13 7.42 -21.42
C ALA A 43 10.18 7.38 -22.53
N LYS A 44 10.52 8.54 -23.12
CA LYS A 44 11.58 8.64 -24.13
C LYS A 44 12.95 8.22 -23.58
N LYS A 45 13.34 8.71 -22.40
CA LYS A 45 14.63 8.39 -21.77
C LYS A 45 14.76 6.88 -21.47
N LEU A 46 13.67 6.23 -21.09
CA LEU A 46 13.62 4.82 -20.73
C LEU A 46 13.35 3.89 -21.93
N GLY A 47 13.13 4.45 -23.13
CA GLY A 47 12.80 3.65 -24.32
C GLY A 47 11.41 2.99 -24.28
N ILE A 48 10.50 3.48 -23.42
CA ILE A 48 9.15 2.93 -23.26
C ILE A 48 8.26 3.43 -24.42
N PRO A 49 7.55 2.53 -25.13
CA PRO A 49 6.61 2.91 -26.19
C PRO A 49 5.59 3.96 -25.74
N LEU A 50 5.55 5.10 -26.43
CA LEU A 50 4.65 6.21 -26.13
C LEU A 50 3.75 6.54 -27.32
N LYS A 51 2.44 6.31 -27.17
CA LYS A 51 1.40 6.65 -28.14
C LYS A 51 0.75 8.00 -27.78
N LEU A 52 1.08 9.03 -28.55
CA LEU A 52 0.44 10.35 -28.45
C LEU A 52 -0.83 10.40 -29.32
N VAL A 53 -1.99 10.50 -28.68
CA VAL A 53 -3.31 10.40 -29.35
C VAL A 53 -4.10 11.70 -29.20
N SER A 54 -4.83 12.14 -30.23
CA SER A 54 -5.74 13.29 -30.15
C SER A 54 -6.93 13.01 -29.23
N LYS A 55 -7.50 14.03 -28.57
CA LYS A 55 -8.63 13.88 -27.61
C LYS A 55 -9.81 13.07 -28.18
N HIS A 56 -10.20 13.32 -29.43
CA HIS A 56 -11.29 12.58 -30.11
C HIS A 56 -10.96 11.11 -30.43
N ARG A 57 -9.71 10.70 -30.31
CA ARG A 57 -9.23 9.32 -30.52
C ARG A 57 -8.66 8.68 -29.27
N PHE A 58 -8.69 9.36 -28.11
CA PHE A 58 -8.18 8.81 -26.86
C PHE A 58 -9.18 7.78 -26.31
N ASN A 59 -9.11 6.57 -26.87
CA ASN A 59 -9.94 5.42 -26.51
C ASN A 59 -9.05 4.21 -26.19
N PRO A 60 -8.26 4.28 -25.10
CA PRO A 60 -7.36 3.18 -24.72
C PRO A 60 -8.18 1.90 -24.44
N PRO A 61 -7.79 0.75 -25.01
CA PRO A 61 -8.48 -0.51 -24.79
C PRO A 61 -8.65 -0.85 -23.30
N LYS A 62 -9.80 -1.48 -22.98
CA LYS A 62 -10.15 -2.01 -21.64
C LYS A 62 -10.27 -0.95 -20.52
N ILE A 63 -10.32 0.33 -20.86
CA ILE A 63 -10.63 1.41 -19.93
C ILE A 63 -12.05 1.89 -20.15
N SER A 64 -12.83 2.01 -19.07
CA SER A 64 -14.16 2.60 -19.13
C SER A 64 -14.10 4.06 -19.63
N PRO A 65 -14.98 4.49 -20.54
CA PRO A 65 -15.06 5.90 -20.96
C PRO A 65 -15.31 6.88 -19.79
N GLN A 66 -15.88 6.40 -18.69
CA GLN A 66 -16.14 7.21 -17.48
C GLN A 66 -14.93 7.26 -16.52
N ALA A 67 -13.87 6.50 -16.79
CA ALA A 67 -12.69 6.53 -15.96
C ALA A 67 -12.00 7.90 -16.04
N ASN A 68 -11.74 8.51 -14.89
CA ASN A 68 -10.95 9.73 -14.82
C ASN A 68 -9.45 9.42 -15.04
N THR A 69 -9.07 9.17 -16.30
CA THR A 69 -7.70 8.88 -16.72
C THR A 69 -6.78 10.10 -16.69
N GLN A 70 -7.37 11.30 -16.59
CA GLN A 70 -6.67 12.56 -16.79
C GLN A 70 -5.94 12.62 -18.16
N GLY A 71 -6.34 11.80 -19.15
CA GLY A 71 -5.69 11.70 -20.46
C GLY A 71 -4.36 10.95 -20.48
N VAL A 72 -4.09 10.10 -19.47
CA VAL A 72 -2.89 9.25 -19.39
C VAL A 72 -3.28 7.83 -18.98
N VAL A 73 -2.79 6.84 -19.73
CA VAL A 73 -2.92 5.41 -19.43
C VAL A 73 -1.56 4.75 -19.64
N ALA A 74 -1.18 3.81 -18.78
CA ALA A 74 -0.05 2.94 -18.98
C ALA A 74 -0.48 1.47 -18.82
N TYR A 75 0.03 0.64 -19.72
CA TYR A 75 -0.10 -0.81 -19.68
C TYR A 75 1.12 -1.37 -18.98
N LEU A 76 0.85 -2.18 -17.95
CA LEU A 76 1.88 -2.81 -17.15
C LEU A 76 1.91 -4.31 -17.40
N SER A 77 3.10 -4.88 -17.23
CA SER A 77 3.29 -6.29 -16.93
C SER A 77 2.77 -6.61 -15.51
N GLU A 78 3.01 -7.83 -15.01
CA GLU A 78 2.48 -8.24 -13.71
C GLU A 78 3.16 -7.49 -12.54
N PHE A 79 2.37 -7.09 -11.55
CA PHE A 79 2.90 -6.48 -10.33
C PHE A 79 3.86 -7.43 -9.61
N LEU A 80 5.08 -6.97 -9.35
CA LEU A 80 6.11 -7.76 -8.67
C LEU A 80 5.93 -7.63 -7.16
N TYR A 81 5.57 -8.75 -6.53
CA TYR A 81 5.56 -8.85 -5.07
C TYR A 81 6.97 -9.09 -4.55
N ALA A 82 7.30 -8.41 -3.46
CA ALA A 82 8.55 -8.58 -2.73
C ALA A 82 8.53 -9.87 -1.88
N ASN A 83 9.68 -10.23 -1.32
CA ASN A 83 9.79 -11.22 -0.24
C ASN A 83 9.98 -10.52 1.13
N LEU A 84 10.01 -11.30 2.22
CA LEU A 84 10.11 -10.74 3.57
C LEU A 84 11.47 -10.05 3.79
N GLU A 85 12.53 -10.59 3.20
CA GLU A 85 13.90 -10.08 3.27
C GLU A 85 14.04 -8.71 2.60
N ASP A 86 13.25 -8.43 1.56
CA ASP A 86 13.21 -7.11 0.93
C ASP A 86 12.63 -6.04 1.85
N ILE A 87 11.68 -6.41 2.73
CA ILE A 87 11.20 -5.51 3.79
C ILE A 87 12.34 -5.22 4.77
N VAL A 88 13.10 -6.26 5.17
CA VAL A 88 14.25 -6.12 6.08
C VAL A 88 15.28 -5.14 5.51
N LYS A 89 15.70 -5.39 4.27
CA LYS A 89 16.62 -4.50 3.55
C LYS A 89 16.12 -3.06 3.48
N ASN A 90 14.79 -2.85 3.36
CA ASN A 90 14.23 -1.51 3.26
C ASN A 90 14.48 -0.68 4.53
N TRP A 91 14.25 -1.22 5.73
CA TRP A 91 14.53 -0.49 6.97
C TRP A 91 16.03 -0.40 7.28
N GLU A 92 16.82 -1.42 6.93
CA GLU A 92 18.27 -1.41 7.12
C GLU A 92 18.95 -0.34 6.26
N ASN A 93 18.57 -0.25 4.98
CA ASN A 93 19.11 0.76 4.05
C ASN A 93 18.76 2.19 4.49
N LYS A 94 17.57 2.37 5.05
CA LYS A 94 17.13 3.67 5.59
C LYS A 94 17.70 3.99 6.96
N LYS A 95 18.25 2.98 7.66
CA LYS A 95 18.69 3.08 9.07
C LYS A 95 17.58 3.58 9.99
N GLU A 96 16.36 3.12 9.74
CA GLU A 96 15.15 3.52 10.46
C GLU A 96 14.67 2.40 11.41
N ILE A 97 13.92 2.78 12.45
CA ILE A 97 13.32 1.79 13.36
C ILE A 97 12.23 1.01 12.59
N PRO A 98 12.25 -0.34 12.56
CA PRO A 98 11.32 -1.12 11.77
C PRO A 98 9.85 -0.83 12.10
N LEU A 99 9.05 -0.73 11.04
CA LEU A 99 7.60 -0.58 11.10
C LEU A 99 7.00 -1.36 9.94
N VAL A 100 6.22 -2.39 10.25
CA VAL A 100 5.62 -3.29 9.27
C VAL A 100 4.11 -3.35 9.45
N LEU A 101 3.35 -3.46 8.37
CA LEU A 101 1.91 -3.72 8.42
C LEU A 101 1.58 -5.11 7.91
N ILE A 102 0.70 -5.81 8.61
CA ILE A 102 0.17 -7.11 8.23
C ILE A 102 -1.35 -6.98 8.10
N LEU A 103 -1.88 -7.27 6.91
CA LEU A 103 -3.31 -7.20 6.63
C LEU A 103 -3.92 -8.59 6.76
N ASP A 104 -4.62 -8.87 7.86
CA ASP A 104 -5.30 -10.16 8.07
C ASP A 104 -6.71 -10.15 7.47
N GLU A 105 -6.82 -10.69 6.27
CA GLU A 105 -8.06 -10.82 5.51
C GLU A 105 -8.75 -9.48 5.12
N VAL A 106 -7.95 -8.46 4.75
CA VAL A 106 -8.47 -7.22 4.16
C VAL A 106 -8.63 -7.42 2.64
N GLU A 107 -9.87 -7.52 2.19
CA GLU A 107 -10.24 -7.96 0.83
C GLU A 107 -10.58 -6.78 -0.11
N ASP A 108 -11.09 -5.67 0.44
CA ASP A 108 -11.56 -4.53 -0.35
C ASP A 108 -10.39 -3.72 -0.96
N PRO A 109 -10.29 -3.61 -2.31
CA PRO A 109 -9.28 -2.81 -2.99
C PRO A 109 -9.22 -1.34 -2.55
N GLN A 110 -10.35 -0.76 -2.13
CA GLN A 110 -10.40 0.64 -1.65
C GLN A 110 -9.68 0.78 -0.32
N ASN A 111 -9.92 -0.15 0.61
CA ASN A 111 -9.26 -0.14 1.91
C ASN A 111 -7.77 -0.47 1.77
N VAL A 112 -7.40 -1.48 0.98
CA VAL A 112 -5.98 -1.82 0.75
C VAL A 112 -5.22 -0.66 0.08
N GLY A 113 -5.79 -0.02 -0.94
CA GLY A 113 -5.18 1.15 -1.57
C GLY A 113 -5.00 2.33 -0.61
N SER A 114 -5.98 2.58 0.26
CA SER A 114 -5.93 3.66 1.26
C SER A 114 -4.92 3.37 2.38
N ILE A 115 -4.80 2.10 2.79
CA ILE A 115 -3.79 1.64 3.75
C ILE A 115 -2.39 1.82 3.16
N ILE A 116 -2.16 1.35 1.92
CA ILE A 116 -0.87 1.51 1.23
C ILE A 116 -0.46 2.97 1.15
N ARG A 117 -1.39 3.87 0.80
CA ARG A 117 -1.12 5.31 0.74
C ARG A 117 -0.70 5.88 2.10
N SER A 118 -1.41 5.50 3.15
CA SER A 118 -1.13 5.96 4.51
C SER A 118 0.18 5.37 5.04
N ALA A 119 0.49 4.14 4.64
CA ALA A 119 1.72 3.43 4.96
C ALA A 119 2.95 4.09 4.33
N ASP A 120 2.88 4.41 3.03
CA ASP A 120 3.92 5.17 2.32
C ASP A 120 4.15 6.54 2.99
N ALA A 121 3.06 7.28 3.22
CA ALA A 121 3.12 8.60 3.85
C ALA A 121 3.64 8.57 5.30
N GLY A 122 3.40 7.47 6.02
CA GLY A 122 3.78 7.29 7.42
C GLY A 122 5.12 6.59 7.64
N GLY A 123 5.87 6.28 6.59
CA GLY A 123 7.19 5.63 6.71
C GLY A 123 7.14 4.15 7.09
N VAL A 124 6.09 3.43 6.68
CA VAL A 124 6.03 1.97 6.84
C VAL A 124 7.04 1.32 5.88
N HIS A 125 7.75 0.31 6.36
CA HIS A 125 8.83 -0.34 5.63
C HIS A 125 8.35 -1.48 4.73
N GLY A 126 7.16 -2.03 4.97
CA GLY A 126 6.53 -2.97 4.06
C GLY A 126 5.17 -3.45 4.55
N ILE A 127 4.44 -4.08 3.63
CA ILE A 127 3.08 -4.57 3.85
C ILE A 127 2.99 -6.04 3.49
N ILE A 128 2.33 -6.82 4.34
CA ILE A 128 2.09 -8.24 4.13
C ILE A 128 0.60 -8.46 3.87
N ILE A 129 0.29 -9.19 2.81
CA ILE A 129 -1.06 -9.56 2.40
C ILE A 129 -1.14 -11.07 2.19
N PRO A 130 -2.20 -11.77 2.66
CA PRO A 130 -2.35 -13.19 2.44
C PRO A 130 -2.74 -13.49 0.99
N LYS A 131 -2.30 -14.64 0.46
CA LYS A 131 -2.73 -15.12 -0.87
C LYS A 131 -4.21 -15.47 -0.92
N LEU A 132 -4.74 -16.02 0.17
CA LEU A 132 -6.15 -16.37 0.29
C LEU A 132 -6.86 -15.31 1.14
N ARG A 133 -8.05 -14.90 0.70
CA ARG A 133 -8.85 -13.86 1.38
C ARG A 133 -8.09 -12.55 1.59
N GLY A 134 -7.12 -12.24 0.72
CA GLY A 134 -6.46 -10.94 0.65
C GLY A 134 -6.76 -10.25 -0.67
N CYS A 135 -6.41 -8.97 -0.76
CA CYS A 135 -6.56 -8.20 -1.99
C CYS A 135 -5.29 -8.24 -2.84
N ASP A 136 -5.44 -8.47 -4.14
CA ASP A 136 -4.34 -8.33 -5.09
C ASP A 136 -4.05 -6.86 -5.40
N ILE A 137 -2.79 -6.53 -5.67
CA ILE A 137 -2.42 -5.22 -6.21
C ILE A 137 -2.88 -5.14 -7.67
N ASN A 138 -4.09 -4.60 -7.82
CA ASN A 138 -4.79 -4.38 -9.08
C ASN A 138 -4.90 -2.88 -9.39
N GLU A 139 -5.55 -2.56 -10.50
CA GLU A 139 -5.72 -1.20 -11.03
C GLU A 139 -6.39 -0.26 -10.01
N THR A 140 -7.39 -0.76 -9.29
CA THR A 140 -8.10 -0.01 -8.25
C THR A 140 -7.18 0.30 -7.09
N VAL A 141 -6.42 -0.68 -6.59
CA VAL A 141 -5.45 -0.48 -5.50
C VAL A 141 -4.40 0.56 -5.89
N ILE A 142 -3.84 0.47 -7.09
CA ILE A 142 -2.82 1.41 -7.58
C ILE A 142 -3.39 2.83 -7.70
N LYS A 143 -4.61 2.95 -8.22
CA LYS A 143 -5.30 4.24 -8.35
C LYS A 143 -5.59 4.87 -6.99
N VAL A 144 -6.18 4.12 -6.06
CA VAL A 144 -6.56 4.61 -4.74
C VAL A 144 -5.31 4.98 -3.93
N SER A 145 -4.26 4.17 -4.04
CA SER A 145 -2.95 4.48 -3.46
C SER A 145 -2.21 5.63 -4.15
N SER A 146 -2.73 6.19 -5.26
CA SER A 146 -2.10 7.25 -6.04
C SER A 146 -0.69 6.90 -6.54
N GLY A 147 -0.42 5.60 -6.78
CA GLY A 147 0.88 5.09 -7.20
C GLY A 147 1.80 4.67 -6.04
N SER A 148 1.47 4.98 -4.78
CA SER A 148 2.30 4.60 -3.63
C SER A 148 2.53 3.09 -3.49
N ALA A 149 1.68 2.24 -4.09
CA ALA A 149 1.91 0.79 -4.15
C ALA A 149 3.26 0.40 -4.79
N PHE A 150 3.88 1.28 -5.57
CA PHE A 150 5.19 1.08 -6.19
C PHE A 150 6.38 1.55 -5.32
N ASN A 151 6.12 2.17 -4.17
CA ASN A 151 7.16 2.81 -3.35
C ASN A 151 7.59 2.00 -2.13
N LEU A 152 6.83 0.96 -1.79
CA LEU A 152 7.07 0.10 -0.65
C LEU A 152 7.02 -1.37 -1.06
N PRO A 153 7.85 -2.23 -0.46
CA PRO A 153 7.78 -3.67 -0.68
C PRO A 153 6.45 -4.20 -0.14
N ILE A 154 5.70 -4.87 -1.02
CA ILE A 154 4.45 -5.56 -0.68
C ILE A 154 4.68 -7.06 -0.88
N VAL A 155 4.48 -7.83 0.17
CA VAL A 155 4.71 -9.29 0.21
C VAL A 155 3.38 -10.02 0.21
N LYS A 156 3.24 -11.00 -0.69
CA LYS A 156 2.05 -11.86 -0.76
C LYS A 156 2.39 -13.26 -0.23
N ILE A 157 1.84 -13.62 0.94
CA ILE A 157 2.24 -14.83 1.67
C ILE A 157 1.11 -15.85 1.81
N ASN A 158 1.43 -17.14 1.87
CA ASN A 158 0.44 -18.20 2.08
C ASN A 158 -0.11 -18.22 3.52
N ASN A 159 0.74 -17.92 4.50
CA ASN A 159 0.42 -18.04 5.93
C ASN A 159 0.98 -16.83 6.69
N ILE A 160 0.09 -15.99 7.20
CA ILE A 160 0.46 -14.81 8.01
C ILE A 160 1.23 -15.19 9.26
N LYS A 161 0.96 -16.35 9.87
CA LYS A 161 1.70 -16.80 11.07
C LYS A 161 3.20 -17.00 10.80
N HIS A 162 3.57 -17.35 9.55
CA HIS A 162 4.98 -17.41 9.15
C HIS A 162 5.63 -16.03 9.15
N ALA A 163 4.97 -15.02 8.59
CA ALA A 163 5.46 -13.65 8.64
C ALA A 163 5.58 -13.14 10.09
N ILE A 164 4.62 -13.48 10.95
CA ILE A 164 4.68 -13.13 12.38
C ILE A 164 5.90 -13.75 13.05
N SER A 165 6.15 -15.05 12.88
CA SER A 165 7.34 -15.71 13.43
C SER A 165 8.63 -15.06 12.92
N PHE A 166 8.73 -14.83 11.61
CA PHE A 166 9.88 -14.17 10.99
C PHE A 166 10.17 -12.80 11.61
N PHE A 167 9.16 -11.94 11.76
CA PHE A 167 9.38 -10.61 12.35
C PHE A 167 9.67 -10.66 13.85
N LYS A 168 9.16 -11.65 14.59
CA LYS A 168 9.57 -11.86 15.99
C LYS A 168 11.04 -12.25 16.11
N GLU A 169 11.52 -13.12 15.23
CA GLU A 169 12.94 -13.50 15.18
C GLU A 169 13.84 -12.30 14.83
N MET A 170 13.33 -11.35 14.05
CA MET A 170 13.97 -10.06 13.77
C MET A 170 13.80 -9.00 14.87
N GLY A 171 13.19 -9.35 16.01
CA GLY A 171 13.04 -8.49 17.17
C GLY A 171 11.91 -7.46 17.10
N LEU A 172 10.95 -7.63 16.17
CA LEU A 172 9.76 -6.77 16.13
C LEU A 172 8.72 -7.23 17.15
N CYS A 173 8.15 -6.26 17.86
CA CYS A 173 6.97 -6.47 18.70
C CYS A 173 5.70 -6.55 17.83
N ILE A 174 4.93 -7.62 17.98
CA ILE A 174 3.73 -7.89 17.17
C ILE A 174 2.50 -7.36 17.89
N ILE A 175 1.81 -6.41 17.27
CA ILE A 175 0.67 -5.71 17.88
C ILE A 175 -0.57 -5.94 17.04
N GLY A 176 -1.61 -6.52 17.64
CA GLY A 176 -2.92 -6.71 17.02
C GLY A 176 -3.86 -5.54 17.31
N LEU A 177 -4.34 -4.86 16.28
CA LEU A 177 -5.32 -3.78 16.39
C LEU A 177 -6.75 -4.35 16.42
N THR A 178 -7.38 -4.33 17.58
CA THR A 178 -8.74 -4.89 17.78
C THR A 178 -9.53 -4.08 18.80
N HIS A 179 -10.81 -3.83 18.52
CA HIS A 179 -11.73 -3.13 19.44
C HIS A 179 -11.93 -3.91 20.75
N LYS A 180 -11.67 -5.23 20.75
CA LYS A 180 -11.79 -6.11 21.92
C LYS A 180 -10.64 -5.95 22.92
N ALA A 181 -9.60 -5.18 22.60
CA ALA A 181 -8.48 -4.96 23.49
C ALA A 181 -8.85 -4.07 24.69
N ASN A 182 -8.18 -4.30 25.81
CA ASN A 182 -8.29 -3.43 26.99
C ASN A 182 -7.31 -2.24 26.92
N THR A 183 -6.14 -2.47 26.31
CA THR A 183 -5.06 -1.48 26.24
C THR A 183 -5.27 -0.49 25.10
N SER A 184 -5.01 0.79 25.36
CA SER A 184 -5.01 1.82 24.33
C SER A 184 -3.72 1.79 23.53
N ILE A 185 -3.80 2.03 22.22
CA ILE A 185 -2.61 2.28 21.39
C ILE A 185 -1.78 3.46 21.93
N TYR A 186 -2.42 4.47 22.54
CA TYR A 186 -1.76 5.67 23.06
C TYR A 186 -0.99 5.43 24.37
N SER A 187 -1.22 4.31 25.06
CA SER A 187 -0.50 3.94 26.28
C SER A 187 0.68 3.01 26.04
N LEU A 188 0.85 2.52 24.81
CA LEU A 188 1.93 1.60 24.47
C LEU A 188 3.16 2.40 24.01
N ASP A 189 4.35 1.92 24.35
CA ASP A 189 5.60 2.45 23.80
C ASP A 189 5.79 1.93 22.37
N LEU A 190 5.69 2.85 21.41
CA LEU A 190 5.81 2.59 19.98
C LEU A 190 7.14 3.13 19.40
N LYS A 191 8.08 3.52 20.27
CA LYS A 191 9.45 3.93 19.89
C LYS A 191 10.33 2.72 19.52
N GLN A 192 9.88 1.50 19.80
CA GLN A 192 10.55 0.25 19.48
C GLN A 192 10.16 -0.29 18.08
N PRO A 193 10.88 -1.30 17.54
CA PRO A 193 10.50 -2.01 16.31
C PRO A 193 9.14 -2.70 16.46
N VAL A 194 8.21 -2.48 15.51
CA VAL A 194 6.85 -3.03 15.60
C VAL A 194 6.32 -3.55 14.28
N ALA A 195 5.50 -4.61 14.36
CA ALA A 195 4.62 -5.04 13.27
C ALA A 195 3.16 -4.91 13.74
N ILE A 196 2.38 -4.10 13.02
CA ILE A 196 0.96 -3.87 13.31
C ILE A 196 0.11 -4.80 12.44
N ILE A 197 -0.79 -5.54 13.08
CA ILE A 197 -1.79 -6.36 12.40
C ILE A 197 -3.13 -5.63 12.42
N VAL A 198 -3.74 -5.46 11.25
CA VAL A 198 -5.12 -5.00 11.09
C VAL A 198 -5.94 -6.09 10.43
N GLY A 199 -7.21 -6.20 10.81
CA GLY A 199 -8.08 -7.28 10.36
C GLY A 199 -9.18 -6.85 9.40
N ASN A 200 -9.89 -7.84 8.87
CA ASN A 200 -11.12 -7.66 8.11
C ASN A 200 -12.12 -6.73 8.82
N GLU A 201 -12.84 -5.91 8.06
CA GLU A 201 -13.75 -4.88 8.57
C GLU A 201 -14.90 -5.45 9.41
N GLY A 202 -15.38 -6.66 9.07
CA GLY A 202 -16.46 -7.34 9.79
C GLY A 202 -15.96 -8.34 10.83
N ARG A 203 -15.09 -9.26 10.41
CA ARG A 203 -14.62 -10.36 11.29
C ARG A 203 -13.50 -9.93 12.25
N GLY A 204 -12.81 -8.84 11.94
CA GLY A 204 -11.57 -8.46 12.62
C GLY A 204 -10.43 -9.42 12.31
N ILE A 205 -9.42 -9.42 13.19
CA ILE A 205 -8.26 -10.30 13.11
C ILE A 205 -8.69 -11.71 13.56
N ARG A 206 -8.22 -12.74 12.86
CA ARG A 206 -8.50 -14.14 13.20
C ARG A 206 -7.93 -14.50 14.57
N GLN A 207 -8.66 -15.32 15.31
CA GLN A 207 -8.27 -15.76 16.66
C GLN A 207 -6.86 -16.37 16.72
N THR A 208 -6.53 -17.25 15.77
CA THR A 208 -5.20 -17.88 15.69
C THR A 208 -4.06 -16.91 15.36
N VAL A 209 -4.37 -15.72 14.85
CA VAL A 209 -3.42 -14.63 14.61
C VAL A 209 -3.32 -13.74 15.85
N LEU A 210 -4.43 -13.45 16.52
CA LEU A 210 -4.46 -12.73 17.80
C LEU A 210 -3.62 -13.42 18.87
N GLU A 211 -3.69 -14.75 18.96
CA GLU A 211 -2.89 -15.57 19.89
C GLU A 211 -1.38 -15.49 19.68
N LYS A 212 -0.94 -14.97 18.52
CA LYS A 212 0.48 -14.76 18.20
C LYS A 212 0.94 -13.33 18.42
N CYS A 213 0.04 -12.40 18.72
CA CYS A 213 0.39 -11.03 19.05
C CYS A 213 1.01 -10.95 20.45
N ASP A 214 1.98 -10.07 20.63
CA ASP A 214 2.57 -9.75 21.94
C ASP A 214 1.65 -8.79 22.71
N PHE A 215 1.01 -7.86 22.00
CA PHE A 215 -0.01 -6.97 22.56
C PHE A 215 -1.24 -6.90 21.68
N LEU A 216 -2.40 -6.76 22.33
CA LEU A 216 -3.63 -6.37 21.69
C LEU A 216 -3.97 -4.95 22.13
N VAL A 217 -4.25 -4.08 21.17
CA VAL A 217 -4.52 -2.66 21.42
C VAL A 217 -5.76 -2.20 20.67
N LYS A 218 -6.41 -1.16 21.21
CA LYS A 218 -7.52 -0.46 20.57
C LYS A 218 -7.21 1.02 20.39
N ILE A 219 -7.85 1.61 19.39
CA ILE A 219 -8.02 3.07 19.32
C ILE A 219 -9.20 3.42 20.23
N PRO A 220 -9.02 4.25 21.27
CA PRO A 220 -10.11 4.71 22.11
C PRO A 220 -11.16 5.48 21.31
N MET A 221 -12.43 5.16 21.52
CA MET A 221 -13.56 5.77 20.83
C MET A 221 -14.53 6.35 21.86
N LYS A 222 -14.99 7.58 21.64
CA LYS A 222 -16.00 8.26 22.50
C LYS A 222 -17.43 8.16 21.95
N GLY A 223 -17.58 7.72 20.70
CA GLY A 223 -18.87 7.63 20.02
C GLY A 223 -19.64 6.34 20.34
N LYS A 224 -20.78 6.18 19.66
CA LYS A 224 -21.65 5.00 19.78
C LYS A 224 -21.27 3.84 18.85
N ILE A 225 -20.41 4.08 17.87
CA ILE A 225 -19.95 3.05 16.93
C ILE A 225 -18.86 2.20 17.59
N GLU A 226 -18.83 0.92 17.26
CA GLU A 226 -17.94 -0.06 17.91
C GLU A 226 -16.55 -0.14 17.26
N SER A 227 -16.42 0.29 16.00
CA SER A 227 -15.17 0.20 15.24
C SER A 227 -15.05 1.30 14.18
N LEU A 228 -13.81 1.57 13.77
CA LEU A 228 -13.47 2.40 12.62
C LEU A 228 -13.35 1.52 11.38
N ASN A 229 -13.51 2.13 10.20
CA ASN A 229 -13.06 1.50 8.95
C ASN A 229 -11.58 1.12 9.07
N VAL A 230 -11.20 -0.06 8.56
CA VAL A 230 -9.84 -0.61 8.72
C VAL A 230 -8.75 0.33 8.19
N SER A 231 -9.00 1.03 7.08
CA SER A 231 -8.02 1.96 6.52
C SER A 231 -7.80 3.19 7.40
N ILE A 232 -8.87 3.68 8.04
CA ILE A 232 -8.79 4.77 9.02
C ILE A 232 -8.05 4.30 10.28
N ALA A 233 -8.38 3.09 10.78
CA ALA A 233 -7.73 2.52 11.95
C ALA A 233 -6.22 2.31 11.73
N ALA A 234 -5.85 1.80 10.55
CA ALA A 234 -4.45 1.68 10.14
C ALA A 234 -3.77 3.05 10.10
N ALA A 235 -4.37 4.05 9.42
CA ALA A 235 -3.81 5.39 9.33
C ALA A 235 -3.57 6.02 10.71
N VAL A 236 -4.58 6.02 11.60
CA VAL A 236 -4.44 6.55 12.97
C VAL A 236 -3.29 5.87 13.71
N THR A 237 -3.17 4.56 13.58
CA THR A 237 -2.09 3.79 14.24
C THR A 237 -0.71 4.16 13.68
N ILE A 238 -0.58 4.22 12.36
CA ILE A 238 0.68 4.60 11.68
C ILE A 238 1.13 5.99 12.13
N PHE A 239 0.23 6.97 12.12
CA PHE A 239 0.57 8.34 12.48
C PHE A 239 0.80 8.53 13.98
N GLU A 240 0.22 7.70 14.85
CA GLU A 240 0.58 7.68 16.27
C GLU A 240 2.00 7.15 16.48
N ILE A 241 2.39 6.08 15.78
CA ILE A 241 3.78 5.57 15.81
C ILE A 241 4.75 6.64 15.32
N LEU A 242 4.42 7.30 14.19
CA LEU A 242 5.23 8.38 13.65
C LEU A 242 5.37 9.54 14.65
N ARG A 243 4.26 9.95 15.30
CA ARG A 243 4.24 10.97 16.33
C ARG A 243 5.19 10.60 17.48
N GLN A 244 5.05 9.41 18.05
CA GLN A 244 5.90 8.97 19.16
C GLN A 244 7.38 8.93 18.76
N ARG A 245 7.72 8.45 17.57
CA ARG A 245 9.13 8.28 17.17
C ARG A 245 9.87 9.58 16.89
N TYR A 246 9.18 10.60 16.39
CA TYR A 246 9.86 11.78 15.82
C TYR A 246 9.34 13.13 16.32
N TYR A 247 8.20 13.16 17.02
CA TYR A 247 7.52 14.41 17.39
C TYR A 247 7.13 14.46 18.88
N VAL A 248 7.72 13.59 19.72
CA VAL A 248 7.57 13.52 21.19
C VAL A 248 8.90 13.31 21.87
#